data_AF-A0A2N5W727-F1
#
_entry.id   AF-A0A2N5W727-F1
#
_cell.length_a   1.000
_cell.length_b   1.000
_cell.length_c   1.000
_cell.angle_alpha   90.00
_cell.angle_beta   90.00
_cell.angle_gamma   90.00
#
_symmetry.space_group_name_H-M   'P 1'
#
loop_
_entity.id
_entity.type
_entity.pdbx_description
1 polymer ?
#
loop_
_entity_poly.entity_id
_entity_poly.type
_entity_poly.pdbx_seq_one_letter_code
_entity_poly.pdbx_strand_id
1 'polypeptide(L)'
;MRKYQNKKIAPTILSVSILAFIGLVIFNVFTQGRTNRIKPFLSPVFVDETVNRSGDNITCQPSSVALYQNFFTIPPKLENHSSNILSEDTEQSYVYSGLFQWKIDLLESRVGLTQQFRRTRTGFLYSAETLNCTIDVVRVDYEFDNVEFSIGICGRCLFGNADFTLRVCTSWDTSTVTFPGTQEVLGQLRENFFELQRLRNRLSMPASSLPLSVFPPGYNETQEDLYQGTHIGPHQASQLTMRLRSMKFISPPSPQGNRTTIGSSTTIQSPEGKIVVGNTLTSVPTILEAFKTTDSVFAMRVSGIGYLKLSGGRRELAKIPQVLQSMFNQTMNANSYLMELAARDLHGSRIGLQEAP
;
A
#
# COMPACT_ATOMS: atom_id res chain seq x y z
N MET A 1 7.03 -39.49 59.92
CA MET A 1 6.67 -38.72 58.70
C MET A 1 5.87 -39.61 57.76
N ARG A 2 4.57 -39.35 57.55
CA ARG A 2 3.72 -40.08 56.59
C ARG A 2 4.07 -39.64 55.17
N LYS A 3 4.66 -40.54 54.36
CA LYS A 3 4.85 -40.36 52.92
C LYS A 3 3.51 -40.62 52.21
N TYR A 4 2.84 -39.56 51.76
CA TYR A 4 1.79 -39.66 50.76
C TYR A 4 2.43 -39.79 49.37
N GLN A 5 2.56 -41.00 48.85
CA GLN A 5 2.85 -41.26 47.44
C GLN A 5 1.59 -41.80 46.77
N ASN A 6 0.67 -40.91 46.42
CA ASN A 6 -0.50 -41.28 45.62
C ASN A 6 -0.10 -41.25 44.13
N LYS A 7 0.50 -42.35 43.64
CA LYS A 7 1.00 -42.52 42.26
C LYS A 7 -0.07 -42.40 41.15
N LYS A 8 -1.34 -42.16 41.50
CA LYS A 8 -2.47 -41.99 40.55
C LYS A 8 -2.67 -40.56 40.05
N ILE A 9 -2.08 -39.56 40.70
CA ILE A 9 -2.26 -38.13 40.36
C ILE A 9 -1.48 -37.76 39.08
N ALA A 10 -0.29 -38.33 38.89
CA ALA A 10 0.54 -38.05 37.71
C ALA A 10 -0.11 -38.47 36.37
N PRO A 11 -0.67 -39.68 36.20
CA PRO A 11 -1.29 -40.06 34.93
C PRO A 11 -2.61 -39.33 34.66
N THR A 12 -3.39 -38.97 35.69
CA THR A 12 -4.65 -38.23 35.52
C THR A 12 -4.41 -36.80 35.05
N ILE A 13 -3.39 -36.12 35.58
CA ILE A 13 -3.00 -34.79 35.08
C ILE A 13 -2.54 -34.86 33.62
N LEU A 14 -1.76 -35.89 33.25
CA LEU A 14 -1.31 -36.08 31.88
C LEU A 14 -2.48 -36.27 30.90
N SER A 15 -3.46 -37.11 31.26
CA SER A 15 -4.64 -37.35 30.43
C SER A 15 -5.50 -36.09 30.25
N VAL A 16 -5.68 -35.30 31.31
CA VAL A 16 -6.43 -34.03 31.24
C VAL A 16 -5.70 -33.01 30.37
N SER A 17 -4.37 -32.91 30.47
CA SER A 17 -3.56 -32.02 29.62
C SER A 17 -3.61 -32.41 28.15
N ILE A 18 -3.62 -33.71 27.82
CA ILE A 18 -3.76 -34.19 26.44
C ILE A 18 -5.15 -33.84 25.88
N LEU A 19 -6.21 -34.04 26.68
CA LEU A 19 -7.57 -33.67 26.28
C LEU A 19 -7.71 -32.16 26.05
N ALA A 20 -7.11 -31.34 26.93
CA ALA A 20 -7.09 -29.88 26.76
C ALA A 20 -6.32 -29.47 25.50
N PHE A 21 -5.19 -30.12 25.21
CA PHE A 21 -4.41 -29.86 24.01
C PHE A 21 -5.16 -30.24 22.73
N ILE A 22 -5.81 -31.41 22.70
CA ILE A 22 -6.67 -31.83 21.58
C ILE A 22 -7.82 -30.84 21.40
N GLY A 23 -8.46 -30.43 22.50
CA GLY A 23 -9.51 -29.41 22.48
C GLY A 23 -9.04 -28.07 21.90
N LEU A 24 -7.84 -27.62 22.27
CA LEU A 24 -7.23 -26.40 21.73
C LEU A 24 -6.84 -26.54 20.26
N VAL A 25 -6.36 -27.70 19.82
CA VAL A 25 -6.05 -27.96 18.40
C VAL A 25 -7.33 -27.98 17.57
N ILE A 26 -8.38 -28.67 18.03
CA ILE A 26 -9.70 -28.67 17.40
C ILE A 26 -10.26 -27.24 17.36
N PHE A 27 -10.20 -26.51 18.48
CA PHE A 27 -10.63 -25.12 18.53
C PHE A 27 -9.85 -24.28 17.51
N ASN A 28 -8.51 -24.37 17.47
CA ASN A 28 -7.70 -23.68 16.47
C ASN A 28 -8.06 -24.07 15.03
N VAL A 29 -8.32 -25.34 14.73
CA VAL A 29 -8.73 -25.77 13.37
C VAL A 29 -10.13 -25.24 13.01
N PHE A 30 -11.05 -25.16 13.98
CA PHE A 30 -12.40 -24.63 13.75
C PHE A 30 -12.47 -23.09 13.78
N THR A 31 -11.54 -22.41 14.47
CA THR A 31 -11.52 -20.94 14.57
C THR A 31 -10.51 -20.29 13.62
N GLN A 32 -9.38 -20.95 13.31
CA GLN A 32 -8.43 -20.52 12.29
C GLN A 32 -8.66 -21.37 11.03
N GLY A 33 -9.44 -20.84 10.10
CA GLY A 33 -9.58 -21.48 8.79
C GLY A 33 -10.99 -21.54 8.22
N ARG A 34 -11.90 -20.64 8.62
CA ARG A 34 -12.78 -20.11 7.58
C ARG A 34 -11.99 -19.01 6.90
N THR A 35 -11.40 -19.36 5.75
CA THR A 35 -11.16 -18.36 4.71
C THR A 35 -12.41 -17.51 4.63
N ASN A 36 -12.30 -16.22 4.94
CA ASN A 36 -13.39 -15.29 4.76
C ASN A 36 -13.77 -15.42 3.29
N ARG A 37 -14.86 -16.15 3.02
CA ARG A 37 -15.46 -16.19 1.71
C ARG A 37 -15.94 -14.78 1.48
N ILE A 38 -15.12 -13.99 0.80
CA ILE A 38 -15.59 -12.77 0.15
C ILE A 38 -16.57 -13.29 -0.90
N LYS A 39 -17.84 -13.41 -0.53
CA LYS A 39 -18.89 -13.43 -1.52
C LYS A 39 -18.96 -11.99 -2.01
N PRO A 40 -18.56 -11.69 -3.25
CA PRO A 40 -18.89 -10.39 -3.79
C PRO A 40 -20.43 -10.31 -3.77
N PHE A 41 -20.98 -9.29 -3.11
CA PHE A 41 -22.43 -9.04 -3.06
C PHE A 41 -23.06 -8.97 -4.47
N LEU A 42 -22.22 -8.73 -5.47
CA LEU A 42 -22.52 -8.92 -6.88
C LEU A 42 -21.45 -9.82 -7.47
N SER A 43 -21.76 -11.10 -7.68
CA SER A 43 -20.96 -11.91 -8.59
C SER A 43 -20.93 -11.17 -9.94
N PRO A 44 -19.76 -10.78 -10.48
CA PRO A 44 -19.68 -10.19 -11.81
C PRO A 44 -20.08 -11.21 -12.89
N VAL A 45 -20.37 -12.47 -12.53
CA VAL A 45 -20.98 -13.47 -13.42
C VAL A 45 -22.39 -13.07 -13.87
N PHE A 46 -23.05 -12.10 -13.22
CA PHE A 46 -24.32 -11.56 -13.70
C PHE A 46 -24.17 -10.29 -14.56
N VAL A 47 -22.94 -9.87 -14.88
CA VAL A 47 -22.68 -8.83 -15.90
C VAL A 47 -22.37 -9.52 -17.22
N ASP A 48 -23.36 -10.26 -17.69
CA ASP A 48 -23.77 -10.35 -19.08
C ASP A 48 -25.12 -11.04 -19.09
N GLU A 49 -25.98 -10.66 -20.02
CA GLU A 49 -27.34 -11.14 -20.23
C GLU A 49 -27.41 -12.67 -20.33
N THR A 50 -27.33 -13.37 -19.20
CA THR A 50 -27.69 -14.77 -19.13
C THR A 50 -29.17 -14.78 -18.78
N VAL A 51 -29.98 -14.68 -19.84
CA VAL A 51 -31.36 -15.14 -19.85
C VAL A 51 -31.34 -16.50 -19.16
N ASN A 52 -31.88 -16.55 -17.95
CA ASN A 52 -32.00 -17.80 -17.21
C ASN A 52 -32.76 -18.78 -18.10
N ARG A 53 -32.58 -20.10 -17.98
CA ARG A 53 -33.31 -21.09 -18.81
C ARG A 53 -34.86 -20.93 -18.73
N SER A 54 -35.37 -20.10 -17.81
CA SER A 54 -36.76 -19.68 -17.65
C SER A 54 -37.21 -18.42 -18.42
N GLY A 55 -36.32 -17.69 -19.11
CA GLY A 55 -36.69 -16.48 -19.86
C GLY A 55 -36.83 -15.20 -19.03
N ASP A 56 -36.49 -15.23 -17.74
CA ASP A 56 -36.57 -14.06 -16.87
C ASP A 56 -35.37 -13.12 -17.09
N ASN A 57 -35.66 -11.86 -17.40
CA ASN A 57 -34.67 -10.81 -17.53
C ASN A 57 -34.26 -10.31 -16.13
N ILE A 58 -33.10 -10.75 -15.63
CA ILE A 58 -32.59 -10.36 -14.32
C ILE A 58 -31.90 -9.00 -14.45
N THR A 59 -32.56 -7.93 -13.98
CA THR A 59 -31.92 -6.61 -13.87
C THR A 59 -31.14 -6.50 -12.56
N CYS A 60 -29.82 -6.31 -12.61
CA CYS A 60 -29.03 -6.02 -11.42
C CYS A 60 -29.34 -4.60 -10.90
N GLN A 61 -29.64 -4.49 -9.61
CA GLN A 61 -29.78 -3.19 -8.95
C GLN A 61 -28.41 -2.69 -8.44
N PRO A 62 -28.14 -1.38 -8.49
CA PRO A 62 -26.93 -0.79 -7.90
C PRO A 62 -26.83 -1.10 -6.39
N SER A 63 -25.61 -1.34 -5.90
CA SER A 63 -25.34 -1.53 -4.46
C SER A 63 -24.97 -0.20 -3.80
N SER A 64 -25.35 -0.01 -2.54
CA SER A 64 -24.97 1.16 -1.76
C SER A 64 -23.57 0.99 -1.17
N VAL A 65 -22.68 1.92 -1.49
CA VAL A 65 -21.31 1.99 -0.99
C VAL A 65 -21.18 3.17 -0.03
N ALA A 66 -20.75 2.92 1.21
CA ALA A 66 -20.60 3.95 2.22
C ALA A 66 -19.20 4.60 2.20
N LEU A 67 -19.13 5.86 2.62
CA LEU A 67 -17.86 6.52 2.93
C LEU A 67 -17.16 5.77 4.07
N TYR A 68 -15.84 5.70 4.03
CA TYR A 68 -15.00 4.95 4.98
C TYR A 68 -15.20 3.43 4.99
N GLN A 69 -15.99 2.89 4.07
CA GLN A 69 -16.11 1.45 3.88
C GLN A 69 -14.81 0.88 3.29
N ASN A 70 -14.42 -0.27 3.82
CA ASN A 70 -13.32 -1.06 3.27
C ASN A 70 -13.81 -1.94 2.12
N PHE A 71 -12.99 -2.10 1.09
CA PHE A 71 -13.29 -2.95 -0.06
C PHE A 71 -12.01 -3.59 -0.62
N PHE A 72 -12.17 -4.68 -1.35
CA PHE A 72 -11.13 -5.21 -2.23
C PHE A 72 -11.54 -4.94 -3.66
N THR A 73 -10.59 -4.84 -4.58
CA THR A 73 -10.95 -4.76 -6.00
C THR A 73 -11.25 -6.15 -6.55
N ILE A 74 -11.98 -6.19 -7.65
CA ILE A 74 -12.16 -7.37 -8.49
C ILE A 74 -11.48 -7.04 -9.82
N PRO A 75 -10.34 -7.68 -10.14
CA PRO A 75 -9.64 -7.42 -11.38
C PRO A 75 -10.51 -7.81 -12.58
N PRO A 76 -10.33 -7.18 -13.75
CA PRO A 76 -11.00 -7.61 -14.97
C PRO A 76 -10.66 -9.07 -15.24
N LYS A 77 -11.65 -9.89 -15.63
CA LYS A 77 -11.39 -11.28 -16.05
C LYS A 77 -10.37 -11.22 -17.19
N LEU A 78 -9.29 -11.99 -17.09
CA LEU A 78 -8.50 -12.32 -18.27
C LEU A 78 -9.45 -13.11 -19.18
N GLU A 79 -9.94 -12.50 -20.24
CA GLU A 79 -10.58 -13.21 -21.33
C GLU A 79 -9.50 -14.09 -21.97
N ASN A 80 -9.34 -15.31 -21.45
CA ASN A 80 -8.63 -16.35 -22.18
C ASN A 80 -9.49 -16.69 -23.40
N HIS A 81 -9.20 -16.01 -24.51
CA HIS A 81 -9.61 -16.51 -25.81
C HIS A 81 -9.04 -17.92 -25.98
N SER A 82 -9.96 -18.88 -26.16
CA SER A 82 -9.74 -20.24 -26.66
C SER A 82 -8.99 -21.24 -25.76
N SER A 83 -9.77 -21.99 -24.99
CA SER A 83 -9.72 -23.45 -25.10
C SER A 83 -11.12 -24.03 -24.96
N ASN A 84 -11.71 -24.40 -26.10
CA ASN A 84 -12.87 -25.26 -26.19
C ASN A 84 -12.52 -26.63 -25.57
N ILE A 85 -12.79 -26.82 -24.29
CA ILE A 85 -13.03 -28.14 -23.72
C ILE A 85 -14.21 -27.98 -22.78
N LEU A 86 -15.39 -28.45 -23.24
CA LEU A 86 -16.51 -28.70 -22.35
C LEU A 86 -16.05 -29.71 -21.30
N SER A 87 -15.83 -29.24 -20.09
CA SER A 87 -15.96 -30.06 -18.89
C SER A 87 -17.10 -29.47 -18.08
N GLU A 88 -18.30 -30.03 -18.29
CA GLU A 88 -19.37 -30.04 -17.29
C GLU A 88 -18.80 -30.74 -16.06
N ASP A 89 -18.21 -29.96 -15.15
CA ASP A 89 -18.25 -30.16 -13.70
C ASP A 89 -17.32 -29.14 -13.03
N THR A 90 -17.85 -28.44 -12.02
CA THR A 90 -17.16 -27.51 -11.10
C THR A 90 -16.69 -26.14 -11.63
N GLU A 91 -17.61 -25.24 -12.00
CA GLU A 91 -17.32 -23.79 -12.03
C GLU A 91 -17.80 -23.08 -10.77
N GLN A 92 -17.12 -23.31 -9.64
CA GLN A 92 -16.97 -22.23 -8.67
C GLN A 92 -16.01 -21.23 -9.29
N SER A 93 -16.53 -20.25 -10.03
CA SER A 93 -15.74 -19.12 -10.54
C SER A 93 -15.11 -18.39 -9.35
N TYR A 94 -13.86 -18.73 -9.03
CA TYR A 94 -13.10 -18.05 -8.00
C TYR A 94 -12.85 -16.62 -8.47
N VAL A 95 -13.57 -15.66 -7.88
CA VAL A 95 -13.27 -14.24 -8.06
C VAL A 95 -12.04 -13.94 -7.23
N TYR A 96 -10.88 -13.78 -7.89
CA TYR A 96 -9.66 -13.34 -7.22
C TYR A 96 -9.87 -11.93 -6.67
N SER A 97 -9.56 -11.72 -5.39
CA SER A 97 -9.56 -10.38 -4.80
C SER A 97 -8.32 -9.60 -5.25
N GLY A 98 -8.44 -8.28 -5.27
CA GLY A 98 -7.35 -7.35 -5.48
C GLY A 98 -6.18 -7.52 -4.52
N LEU A 99 -5.07 -6.90 -4.89
CA LEU A 99 -3.81 -6.86 -4.18
C LEU A 99 -3.87 -6.07 -2.89
N PHE A 100 -4.78 -5.10 -2.74
CA PHE A 100 -4.90 -4.30 -1.52
C PHE A 100 -6.34 -4.21 -1.01
N GLN A 101 -6.48 -4.12 0.31
CA GLN A 101 -7.66 -3.63 0.97
C GLN A 101 -7.65 -2.10 0.94
N TRP A 102 -8.65 -1.53 0.28
CA TRP A 102 -8.83 -0.10 0.10
C TRP A 102 -9.92 0.43 1.02
N LYS A 103 -9.85 1.72 1.33
CA LYS A 103 -10.86 2.46 2.06
C LYS A 103 -11.28 3.68 1.26
N ILE A 104 -12.57 3.96 1.21
CA ILE A 104 -13.10 5.18 0.58
C ILE A 104 -12.91 6.35 1.55
N ASP A 105 -11.95 7.22 1.26
CA ASP A 105 -11.56 8.32 2.13
C ASP A 105 -12.41 9.58 1.92
N LEU A 106 -12.69 9.92 0.65
CA LEU A 106 -13.39 11.15 0.29
C LEU A 106 -14.14 11.03 -1.05
N LEU A 107 -15.25 11.76 -1.19
CA LEU A 107 -15.92 12.03 -2.46
C LEU A 107 -15.66 13.48 -2.89
N GLU A 108 -15.02 13.69 -4.05
CA GLU A 108 -14.68 15.01 -4.60
C GLU A 108 -15.58 15.31 -5.82
N SER A 109 -16.44 16.34 -5.77
CA SER A 109 -17.26 16.73 -6.94
C SER A 109 -16.39 17.15 -8.14
N ARG A 110 -16.76 16.75 -9.37
CA ARG A 110 -16.11 17.21 -10.61
C ARG A 110 -16.38 18.68 -10.89
N VAL A 111 -17.52 19.20 -10.45
CA VAL A 111 -17.89 20.61 -10.58
C VAL A 111 -17.29 21.32 -9.37
N GLY A 112 -16.20 22.06 -9.59
CA GLY A 112 -15.27 22.58 -8.58
C GLY A 112 -15.87 22.92 -7.21
N LEU A 113 -15.20 22.45 -6.16
CA LEU A 113 -15.31 22.82 -4.73
C LEU A 113 -16.51 23.71 -4.31
N THR A 114 -17.74 23.27 -4.50
CA THR A 114 -18.81 23.70 -3.60
C THR A 114 -18.60 22.95 -2.28
N GLN A 115 -18.18 23.68 -1.24
CA GLN A 115 -17.97 23.17 0.13
C GLN A 115 -19.15 22.32 0.66
N GLN A 116 -20.35 22.45 0.08
CA GLN A 116 -21.54 21.65 0.36
C GLN A 116 -21.39 20.14 0.07
N PHE A 117 -20.61 19.73 -0.95
CA PHE A 117 -20.39 18.29 -1.22
C PHE A 117 -19.55 17.60 -0.12
N ARG A 118 -18.78 18.38 0.65
CA ARG A 118 -17.86 17.88 1.66
C ARG A 118 -18.56 17.38 2.94
N ARG A 119 -19.88 17.55 3.09
CA ARG A 119 -20.57 17.34 4.38
C ARG A 119 -21.87 16.52 4.37
N THR A 120 -22.47 16.19 3.23
CA THR A 120 -23.81 15.54 3.24
C THR A 120 -23.86 14.13 2.65
N ARG A 121 -22.89 13.72 1.82
CA ARG A 121 -22.95 12.42 1.14
C ARG A 121 -22.18 11.36 1.94
N THR A 122 -22.90 10.50 2.64
CA THR A 122 -22.36 9.36 3.41
C THR A 122 -22.12 8.12 2.56
N GLY A 123 -22.48 8.14 1.28
CA GLY A 123 -22.31 7.02 0.34
C GLY A 123 -22.82 7.30 -1.08
N PHE A 124 -22.75 6.32 -1.96
CA PHE A 124 -23.22 6.39 -3.34
C PHE A 124 -23.71 5.02 -3.83
N LEU A 125 -24.50 5.01 -4.90
CA LEU A 125 -24.91 3.79 -5.58
C LEU A 125 -23.85 3.42 -6.63
N TYR A 126 -23.48 2.15 -6.66
CA TYR A 126 -22.45 1.60 -7.54
C TYR A 126 -22.96 0.35 -8.27
N SER A 127 -22.76 0.32 -9.58
CA SER A 127 -23.31 -0.68 -10.50
C SER A 127 -22.20 -1.47 -11.18
N ALA A 128 -21.15 -1.82 -10.41
CA ALA A 128 -20.02 -2.62 -10.89
C ALA A 128 -19.25 -1.99 -12.07
N GLU A 129 -19.28 -0.67 -12.22
CA GLU A 129 -18.52 0.04 -13.26
C GLU A 129 -17.01 -0.05 -12.99
N THR A 130 -16.22 -0.18 -14.04
CA THR A 130 -14.76 -0.23 -13.89
C THR A 130 -14.21 1.12 -13.38
N LEU A 131 -13.22 1.02 -12.51
CA LEU A 131 -12.52 2.17 -11.94
C LEU A 131 -11.40 2.60 -12.88
N ASN A 132 -11.32 3.90 -13.15
CA ASN A 132 -10.18 4.53 -13.79
C ASN A 132 -9.46 5.41 -12.77
N CYS A 133 -8.37 4.89 -12.21
CA CYS A 133 -7.68 5.50 -11.09
C CYS A 133 -6.32 6.07 -11.46
N THR A 134 -5.93 7.12 -10.74
CA THR A 134 -4.58 7.68 -10.75
C THR A 134 -4.04 7.66 -9.33
N ILE A 135 -2.78 7.24 -9.14
CA ILE A 135 -2.13 7.24 -7.83
C ILE A 135 -1.49 8.60 -7.61
N ASP A 136 -1.81 9.25 -6.49
CA ASP A 136 -1.39 10.63 -6.21
C ASP A 136 -0.54 10.80 -4.95
N VAL A 137 -0.57 9.82 -4.05
CA VAL A 137 0.25 9.78 -2.85
C VAL A 137 0.76 8.36 -2.64
N VAL A 138 2.07 8.25 -2.41
CA VAL A 138 2.70 7.04 -1.88
C VAL A 138 3.64 7.47 -0.76
N ARG A 139 3.60 6.76 0.35
CA ARG A 139 4.42 7.00 1.52
C ARG A 139 4.96 5.68 2.01
N VAL A 140 6.24 5.66 2.34
CA VAL A 140 6.84 4.60 3.13
C VAL A 140 7.64 5.23 4.25
N ASP A 141 7.44 4.69 5.46
CA ASP A 141 8.21 5.04 6.65
C ASP A 141 8.88 3.79 7.20
N TYR A 142 10.12 3.94 7.63
CA TYR A 142 10.94 2.91 8.25
C TYR A 142 11.38 3.41 9.61
N GLU A 143 11.03 2.70 10.66
CA GLU A 143 11.51 2.92 12.02
C GLU A 143 12.57 1.86 12.32
N PHE A 144 13.84 2.26 12.29
CA PHE A 144 14.96 1.33 12.39
C PHE A 144 15.16 0.80 13.80
N ASP A 145 14.79 1.56 14.82
CA ASP A 145 14.99 1.18 16.23
C ASP A 145 13.98 0.11 16.68
N ASN A 146 12.75 0.17 16.14
CA ASN A 146 11.70 -0.81 16.43
C ASN A 146 11.63 -1.95 15.40
N VAL A 147 12.40 -1.87 14.31
CA VAL A 147 12.32 -2.81 13.17
C VAL A 147 10.91 -2.81 12.57
N GLU A 148 10.33 -1.62 12.44
CA GLU A 148 8.97 -1.42 11.98
C GLU A 148 8.95 -0.64 10.67
N PHE A 149 7.93 -0.89 9.85
CA PHE A 149 7.69 -0.06 8.68
C PHE A 149 6.21 0.11 8.42
N SER A 150 5.87 1.20 7.75
CA SER A 150 4.50 1.49 7.36
C SER A 150 4.44 2.00 5.93
N ILE A 151 3.30 1.72 5.29
CA ILE A 151 2.99 2.18 3.96
C ILE A 151 1.68 2.97 3.98
N GLY A 152 1.58 3.94 3.09
CA GLY A 152 0.34 4.68 2.85
C GLY A 152 0.23 5.02 1.37
N ILE A 153 -0.86 4.62 0.74
CA ILE A 153 -1.10 4.83 -0.69
C ILE A 153 -2.48 5.44 -0.86
N CYS A 154 -2.60 6.46 -1.69
CA CYS A 154 -3.89 6.99 -2.09
C CYS A 154 -3.96 7.18 -3.61
N GLY A 155 -5.16 7.01 -4.14
CA GLY A 155 -5.49 7.28 -5.52
C GLY A 155 -6.82 8.01 -5.64
N ARG A 156 -7.01 8.61 -6.82
CA ARG A 156 -8.27 9.22 -7.27
C ARG A 156 -8.85 8.42 -8.42
N CYS A 157 -10.09 7.96 -8.26
CA CYS A 157 -10.78 7.10 -9.21
C CYS A 157 -12.03 7.76 -9.78
N LEU A 158 -12.21 7.58 -11.08
CA LEU A 158 -13.44 7.89 -11.80
C LEU A 158 -14.08 6.56 -12.25
N PHE A 159 -15.40 6.49 -12.35
CA PHE A 159 -16.10 5.31 -12.85
C PHE A 159 -17.37 5.73 -13.58
N GLY A 160 -17.70 5.01 -14.66
CA GLY A 160 -18.85 5.31 -15.51
C GLY A 160 -18.99 6.80 -15.84
N ASN A 161 -20.21 7.32 -15.67
CA ASN A 161 -20.54 8.72 -15.82
C ASN A 161 -20.64 9.47 -14.48
N ALA A 162 -19.92 9.03 -13.44
CA ALA A 162 -20.02 9.63 -12.11
C ALA A 162 -19.60 11.11 -12.10
N ASP A 163 -20.45 11.96 -11.52
CA ASP A 163 -20.22 13.42 -11.33
C ASP A 163 -19.17 13.75 -10.28
N PHE A 164 -18.56 12.73 -9.66
CA PHE A 164 -17.57 12.88 -8.61
C PHE A 164 -16.38 11.95 -8.83
N THR A 165 -15.32 12.22 -8.10
CA THR A 165 -14.09 11.44 -8.03
C THR A 165 -14.01 10.80 -6.65
N LEU A 166 -13.70 9.51 -6.62
CA LEU A 166 -13.44 8.76 -5.39
C LEU A 166 -11.98 8.96 -4.98
N ARG A 167 -11.73 9.41 -3.76
CA ARG A 167 -10.41 9.26 -3.14
C ARG A 167 -10.42 7.96 -2.35
N VAL A 168 -9.53 7.04 -2.72
CA VAL A 168 -9.37 5.75 -2.05
C VAL A 168 -7.97 5.67 -1.49
N CYS A 169 -7.82 5.12 -0.28
CA CYS A 169 -6.53 4.99 0.37
C CYS A 169 -6.39 3.61 1.02
N THR A 170 -5.16 3.11 1.06
CA THR A 170 -4.76 1.97 1.87
C THR A 170 -3.58 2.39 2.75
N SER A 171 -3.52 1.85 3.95
CA SER A 171 -2.45 2.12 4.90
C SER A 171 -2.24 0.90 5.77
N TRP A 172 -0.98 0.64 6.12
CA TRP A 172 -0.62 -0.46 6.98
C TRP A 172 0.68 -0.17 7.69
N ASP A 173 0.81 -0.69 8.91
CA ASP A 173 2.06 -0.75 9.65
C ASP A 173 2.28 -2.16 10.19
N THR A 174 3.54 -2.47 10.50
CA THR A 174 3.97 -3.76 11.02
C THR A 174 3.34 -4.17 12.36
N SER A 175 2.70 -3.25 13.09
CA SER A 175 2.03 -3.55 14.36
C SER A 175 0.65 -4.18 14.17
N THR A 176 0.07 -4.08 12.97
CA THR A 176 -1.25 -4.64 12.65
C THR A 176 -1.19 -6.12 12.27
N VAL A 177 -2.25 -6.87 12.63
CA VAL A 177 -2.29 -8.34 12.52
C VAL A 177 -2.38 -8.86 11.09
N THR A 178 -2.94 -8.07 10.17
CA THR A 178 -3.18 -8.51 8.78
C THR A 178 -2.68 -7.46 7.81
N PHE A 179 -1.72 -7.84 6.97
CA PHE A 179 -1.27 -7.02 5.85
C PHE A 179 -2.43 -6.86 4.86
N PRO A 180 -2.77 -5.62 4.41
CA PRO A 180 -3.90 -5.39 3.54
C PRO A 180 -3.64 -5.92 2.13
N GLY A 181 -2.47 -6.50 1.83
CA GLY A 181 -2.20 -7.09 0.53
C GLY A 181 -1.61 -8.49 0.54
N THR A 182 -0.99 -8.88 -0.58
CA THR A 182 -0.48 -10.25 -0.74
C THR A 182 0.82 -10.47 0.03
N GLN A 183 1.13 -11.73 0.35
CA GLN A 183 2.36 -12.08 1.08
C GLN A 183 3.62 -11.82 0.25
N GLU A 184 3.54 -11.87 -1.07
CA GLU A 184 4.64 -11.56 -1.98
C GLU A 184 5.04 -10.08 -1.87
N VAL A 185 4.04 -9.18 -1.86
CA VAL A 185 4.28 -7.74 -1.67
C VAL A 185 4.91 -7.47 -0.30
N LEU A 186 4.40 -8.13 0.74
CA LEU A 186 4.98 -8.03 2.09
C LEU A 186 6.43 -8.54 2.13
N GLY A 187 6.73 -9.63 1.44
CA GLY A 187 8.07 -10.18 1.30
C GLY A 187 9.04 -9.17 0.69
N GLN A 188 8.66 -8.53 -0.42
CA GLN A 188 9.46 -7.49 -1.07
C GLN A 188 9.71 -6.28 -0.16
N LEU A 189 8.68 -5.82 0.56
CA LEU A 189 8.85 -4.71 1.50
C LEU A 189 9.78 -5.05 2.67
N ARG A 190 9.74 -6.29 3.16
CA ARG A 190 10.66 -6.79 4.20
C ARG A 190 12.10 -6.89 3.68
N GLU A 191 12.32 -7.43 2.49
CA GLU A 191 13.66 -7.46 1.86
C GLU A 191 14.23 -6.06 1.72
N ASN A 192 13.42 -5.12 1.23
CA ASN A 192 13.80 -3.72 1.14
C ASN A 192 14.13 -3.09 2.50
N PHE A 193 13.36 -3.42 3.55
CA PHE A 193 13.66 -3.00 4.92
C PHE A 193 15.05 -3.46 5.37
N PHE A 194 15.38 -4.74 5.15
CA PHE A 194 16.69 -5.28 5.52
C PHE A 194 17.84 -4.62 4.76
N GLU A 195 17.66 -4.30 3.48
CA GLU A 195 18.66 -3.54 2.73
C GLU A 195 18.86 -2.13 3.29
N LEU A 196 17.78 -1.44 3.68
CA LEU A 196 17.88 -0.13 4.33
C LEU A 196 18.57 -0.23 5.69
N GLN A 197 18.36 -1.30 6.45
CA GLN A 197 19.07 -1.54 7.71
C GLN A 197 20.57 -1.79 7.48
N ARG A 198 20.96 -2.52 6.42
CA ARG A 198 22.36 -2.65 6.02
C ARG A 198 22.98 -1.31 5.63
N LEU A 199 22.23 -0.46 4.91
CA LEU A 199 22.68 0.89 4.56
C LEU A 199 22.81 1.79 5.78
N ARG A 200 21.87 1.74 6.73
CA ARG A 200 21.95 2.43 8.03
C ARG A 200 23.24 2.09 8.76
N ASN A 201 23.61 0.81 8.82
CA ASN A 201 24.83 0.35 9.49
C ASN A 201 26.12 0.88 8.85
N ARG A 202 26.06 1.34 7.60
CA ARG A 202 27.18 1.98 6.88
C ARG A 202 27.17 3.50 6.99
N LEU A 203 26.16 4.09 7.63
CA LEU A 203 26.05 5.53 7.80
C LEU A 203 27.16 5.99 8.75
N SER A 204 28.07 6.82 8.25
CA SER A 204 29.06 7.51 9.06
C SER A 204 29.48 8.75 8.30
N MET A 205 29.06 9.91 8.80
CA MET A 205 29.35 11.19 8.16
C MET A 205 29.32 12.33 9.18
N PRO A 206 30.16 13.36 9.04
CA PRO A 206 29.97 14.60 9.78
C PRO A 206 28.70 15.30 9.30
N ALA A 207 27.95 15.95 10.19
CA ALA A 207 26.74 16.68 9.84
C ALA A 207 27.01 17.82 8.84
N SER A 208 28.20 18.44 8.92
CA SER A 208 28.68 19.45 7.97
C SER A 208 28.84 18.98 6.52
N SER A 209 28.76 17.67 6.26
CA SER A 209 28.68 17.13 4.89
C SER A 209 27.32 17.38 4.21
N LEU A 210 26.32 17.83 4.96
CA LEU A 210 24.99 18.17 4.47
C LEU A 210 24.81 19.70 4.44
N PRO A 211 24.08 20.25 3.46
CA PRO A 211 23.83 21.69 3.44
C PRO A 211 22.91 22.11 4.60
N LEU A 212 23.17 23.27 5.20
CA LEU A 212 22.43 23.77 6.38
C LEU A 212 20.90 23.77 6.21
N SER A 213 20.45 23.96 4.97
CA SER A 213 19.02 23.93 4.60
C SER A 213 18.28 22.61 4.87
N VAL A 214 18.99 21.50 5.13
CA VAL A 214 18.36 20.23 5.52
C VAL A 214 18.02 20.16 7.00
N PHE A 215 18.67 20.97 7.84
CA PHE A 215 18.54 20.93 9.29
C PHE A 215 17.34 21.77 9.75
N PRO A 216 16.58 21.32 10.77
CA PRO A 216 15.46 22.09 11.32
C PRO A 216 15.97 23.33 12.07
N PRO A 217 15.28 24.49 12.02
CA PRO A 217 13.98 24.76 11.41
C PRO A 217 14.04 25.12 9.92
N GLY A 218 15.16 24.84 9.24
CA GLY A 218 15.42 25.19 7.84
C GLY A 218 16.42 26.32 7.73
N TYR A 219 17.60 26.15 8.34
CA TYR A 219 18.67 27.16 8.35
C TYR A 219 19.06 27.59 6.93
N ASN A 220 19.42 28.86 6.77
CA ASN A 220 20.04 29.35 5.55
C ASN A 220 21.58 29.23 5.65
N GLU A 221 22.28 29.30 4.51
CA GLU A 221 23.75 29.15 4.50
C GLU A 221 24.51 30.34 5.12
N THR A 222 23.80 31.38 5.55
CA THR A 222 24.38 32.56 6.22
C THR A 222 24.37 32.46 7.75
N GLN A 223 23.74 31.42 8.31
CA GLN A 223 23.64 31.20 9.75
C GLN A 223 24.81 30.37 10.27
N GLU A 224 25.10 30.51 11.58
CA GLU A 224 26.09 29.69 12.27
C GLU A 224 25.70 28.20 12.23
N ASP A 225 26.66 27.34 11.86
CA ASP A 225 26.45 25.90 11.81
C ASP A 225 26.53 25.29 13.21
N LEU A 226 25.39 25.24 13.89
CA LEU A 226 25.24 24.61 15.20
C LEU A 226 25.55 23.10 15.21
N TYR A 227 25.61 22.46 14.03
CA TYR A 227 25.83 21.02 13.91
C TYR A 227 27.22 20.67 13.39
N GLN A 228 28.11 21.64 13.17
CA GLN A 228 29.42 21.43 12.54
C GLN A 228 30.25 20.33 13.23
N GLY A 229 30.20 20.25 14.56
CA GLY A 229 30.89 19.24 15.38
C GLY A 229 30.13 17.92 15.57
N THR A 230 28.95 17.78 14.99
CA THR A 230 28.09 16.61 15.18
C THR A 230 28.43 15.52 14.16
N HIS A 231 28.57 14.29 14.63
CA HIS A 231 28.68 13.11 13.78
C HIS A 231 27.32 12.43 13.64
N ILE A 232 27.00 11.93 12.45
CA ILE A 232 25.80 11.14 12.16
C ILE A 232 26.25 9.71 11.78
N GLY A 233 26.03 8.79 12.69
CA GLY A 233 26.30 7.37 12.59
C GLY A 233 25.03 6.50 12.66
N PRO A 234 25.18 5.17 12.67
CA PRO A 234 24.05 4.25 12.52
C PRO A 234 23.00 4.40 13.63
N HIS A 235 23.45 4.48 14.88
CA HIS A 235 22.57 4.55 16.06
C HIS A 235 21.85 5.89 16.22
N GLN A 236 22.29 6.93 15.51
CA GLN A 236 21.63 8.23 15.57
C GLN A 236 20.49 8.32 14.56
N ALA A 237 20.55 7.60 13.43
CA ALA A 237 19.45 7.53 12.48
C ALA A 237 18.36 6.57 12.98
N SER A 238 17.24 7.12 13.47
CA SER A 238 16.13 6.32 14.02
C SER A 238 15.05 6.01 12.99
N GLN A 239 14.74 6.97 12.12
CA GLN A 239 13.63 6.88 11.17
C GLN A 239 14.03 7.36 9.78
N LEU A 240 13.50 6.72 8.74
CA LEU A 240 13.58 7.15 7.35
C LEU A 240 12.19 7.24 6.74
N THR A 241 11.88 8.34 6.06
CA THR A 241 10.58 8.56 5.41
C THR A 241 10.78 9.05 4.00
N MET A 242 10.02 8.48 3.06
CA MET A 242 9.79 9.11 1.76
C MET A 242 8.30 9.23 1.51
N ARG A 243 7.88 10.43 1.13
CA ARG A 243 6.52 10.72 0.71
C ARG A 243 6.52 11.35 -0.66
N LEU A 244 5.92 10.64 -1.60
CA LEU A 244 5.60 11.09 -2.93
C LEU A 244 4.24 11.80 -2.92
N ARG A 245 4.18 13.05 -3.39
CA ARG A 245 2.94 13.84 -3.45
C ARG A 245 2.96 14.83 -4.62
N SER A 246 1.79 15.38 -4.95
CA SER A 246 1.64 16.43 -5.97
C SER A 246 2.06 15.99 -7.37
N MET A 247 1.99 14.68 -7.62
CA MET A 247 2.06 14.06 -8.93
C MET A 247 0.90 13.10 -9.10
N LYS A 248 0.62 12.71 -10.34
CA LYS A 248 -0.38 11.70 -10.69
C LYS A 248 0.30 10.66 -11.55
N PHE A 249 0.20 9.41 -11.13
CA PHE A 249 0.62 8.27 -11.95
C PHE A 249 -0.60 7.66 -12.61
N ILE A 250 -0.49 7.48 -13.93
CA ILE A 250 -1.51 6.87 -14.78
C ILE A 250 -0.93 5.57 -15.31
N SER A 251 -1.59 4.45 -15.00
CA SER A 251 -1.20 3.13 -15.48
C SER A 251 -1.30 3.06 -17.02
N PRO A 252 -0.39 2.34 -17.69
CA PRO A 252 -0.52 2.09 -19.12
C PRO A 252 -1.76 1.21 -19.40
N PRO A 253 -2.39 1.35 -20.59
CA PRO A 253 -3.55 0.52 -20.95
C PRO A 253 -3.26 -0.98 -20.98
N SER A 254 -2.01 -1.36 -21.28
CA SER A 254 -1.54 -2.74 -21.32
C SER A 254 -0.13 -2.81 -20.73
N PRO A 255 0.03 -3.06 -19.42
CA PRO A 255 1.35 -3.20 -18.80
C PRO A 255 2.13 -4.36 -19.43
N GLN A 256 3.35 -4.11 -19.90
CA GLN A 256 4.19 -5.04 -20.65
C GLN A 256 4.87 -6.11 -19.78
N GLY A 257 4.80 -5.99 -18.45
CA GLY A 257 5.26 -7.05 -17.55
C GLY A 257 4.96 -6.76 -16.08
N ASN A 258 4.74 -7.82 -15.30
CA ASN A 258 4.57 -7.68 -13.85
C ASN A 258 5.93 -7.38 -13.22
N ARG A 259 6.15 -6.13 -12.80
CA ARG A 259 7.24 -5.85 -11.86
C ARG A 259 6.96 -6.59 -10.57
N THR A 260 7.75 -7.62 -10.31
CA THR A 260 7.60 -8.47 -9.14
C THR A 260 8.49 -8.04 -7.98
N THR A 261 9.54 -7.26 -8.26
CA THR A 261 10.57 -6.91 -7.27
C THR A 261 10.85 -5.42 -7.16
N ILE A 262 11.33 -5.04 -5.96
CA ILE A 262 11.87 -3.70 -5.71
C ILE A 262 13.30 -3.63 -6.25
N GLY A 263 13.62 -2.52 -6.94
CA GLY A 263 14.93 -2.30 -7.54
C GLY A 263 16.06 -2.13 -6.52
N SER A 264 17.31 -2.19 -6.98
CA SER A 264 18.50 -2.06 -6.13
C SER A 264 18.74 -0.62 -5.65
N SER A 265 19.65 -0.46 -4.68
CA SER A 265 20.05 0.86 -4.15
C SER A 265 20.95 1.67 -5.09
N THR A 266 21.35 1.13 -6.24
CA THR A 266 22.27 1.76 -7.20
C THR A 266 21.56 2.46 -8.37
N THR A 267 20.32 2.06 -8.69
CA THR A 267 19.55 2.61 -9.80
C THR A 267 18.12 2.90 -9.38
N ILE A 268 17.50 3.91 -10.01
CA ILE A 268 16.08 4.21 -9.81
C ILE A 268 15.29 3.62 -10.96
N GLN A 269 14.31 2.80 -10.63
CA GLN A 269 13.36 2.23 -11.57
C GLN A 269 12.06 3.05 -11.49
N SER A 270 11.72 3.71 -12.61
CA SER A 270 10.44 4.41 -12.73
C SER A 270 9.32 3.39 -12.96
N PRO A 271 8.09 3.66 -12.47
CA PRO A 271 6.96 2.79 -12.72
C PRO A 271 6.61 2.81 -14.20
N GLU A 272 6.13 1.68 -14.72
CA GLU A 272 5.65 1.61 -16.09
C GLU A 272 4.36 2.42 -16.24
N GLY A 273 4.40 3.54 -16.98
CA GLY A 273 3.21 4.38 -17.19
C GLY A 273 3.56 5.85 -17.35
N LYS A 274 2.53 6.71 -17.24
CA LYS A 274 2.69 8.16 -17.38
C LYS A 274 2.68 8.84 -16.03
N ILE A 275 3.73 9.60 -15.72
CA ILE A 275 3.81 10.44 -14.53
C ILE A 275 3.54 11.89 -14.93
N VAL A 276 2.58 12.50 -14.26
CA VAL A 276 2.15 13.87 -14.51
C VAL A 276 2.37 14.71 -13.26
N VAL A 277 2.98 15.89 -13.41
CA VAL A 277 3.28 16.80 -12.30
C VAL A 277 2.58 18.15 -12.48
N GLY A 278 2.25 18.78 -11.36
CA GLY A 278 1.61 20.10 -11.32
C GLY A 278 0.16 20.10 -11.83
N ASN A 279 -0.40 21.31 -11.96
CA ASN A 279 -1.76 21.51 -12.46
C ASN A 279 -1.83 21.54 -14.00
N THR A 280 -0.69 21.61 -14.69
CA THR A 280 -0.57 21.83 -16.14
C THR A 280 -0.52 20.54 -16.96
N LEU A 281 -0.80 19.37 -16.37
CA LEU A 281 -0.75 18.07 -17.04
C LEU A 281 0.61 17.75 -17.70
N THR A 282 1.70 18.36 -17.22
CA THR A 282 3.04 18.16 -17.77
C THR A 282 3.51 16.75 -17.43
N SER A 283 3.78 15.95 -18.46
CA SER A 283 4.37 14.62 -18.31
C SER A 283 5.85 14.74 -18.01
N VAL A 284 6.34 13.93 -17.08
CA VAL A 284 7.78 13.75 -16.83
C VAL A 284 8.18 12.31 -17.14
N PRO A 285 9.40 12.08 -17.69
CA PRO A 285 9.86 10.77 -18.10
C PRO A 285 10.20 9.84 -16.95
N THR A 286 10.55 10.35 -15.76
CA THR A 286 10.98 9.52 -14.63
C THR A 286 10.37 9.95 -13.29
N ILE A 287 10.26 9.00 -12.37
CA ILE A 287 9.79 9.28 -11.00
C ILE A 287 10.77 10.18 -10.22
N LEU A 288 12.06 10.14 -10.59
CA LEU A 288 13.07 11.03 -10.03
C LEU A 288 12.82 12.49 -10.44
N GLU A 289 12.52 12.74 -11.71
CA GLU A 289 12.16 14.08 -12.17
C GLU A 289 10.85 14.57 -11.54
N ALA A 290 9.89 13.66 -11.37
CA ALA A 290 8.65 13.97 -10.66
C ALA A 290 8.93 14.37 -9.20
N PHE A 291 9.80 13.64 -8.51
CA PHE A 291 10.20 13.96 -7.14
C PHE A 291 10.85 15.34 -7.04
N LYS A 292 11.76 15.69 -7.95
CA LYS A 292 12.48 16.98 -7.97
C LYS A 292 11.57 18.19 -8.24
N THR A 293 10.46 17.98 -8.94
CA THR A 293 9.55 19.05 -9.39
C THR A 293 8.32 19.22 -8.50
N THR A 294 8.16 18.38 -7.48
CA THR A 294 6.98 18.36 -6.60
C THR A 294 7.35 18.63 -5.14
N ASP A 295 6.32 18.77 -4.31
CA ASP A 295 6.45 18.84 -2.84
C ASP A 295 6.74 17.47 -2.20
N SER A 296 7.26 16.51 -2.96
CA SER A 296 7.69 15.23 -2.45
C SER A 296 8.84 15.42 -1.46
N VAL A 297 8.95 14.53 -0.48
CA VAL A 297 9.88 14.66 0.64
C VAL A 297 10.63 13.36 0.86
N PHE A 298 11.93 13.48 1.10
CA PHE A 298 12.78 12.43 1.67
C PHE A 298 13.43 13.00 2.93
N ALA A 299 13.23 12.33 4.06
CA ALA A 299 13.66 12.82 5.36
C ALA A 299 14.15 11.68 6.25
N MET A 300 15.05 12.02 7.17
CA MET A 300 15.61 11.12 8.16
C MET A 300 15.54 11.76 9.54
N ARG A 301 15.07 11.04 10.55
CA ARG A 301 15.16 11.48 11.94
C ARG A 301 16.51 11.09 12.52
N VAL A 302 17.20 12.07 13.10
CA VAL A 302 18.50 11.88 13.73
C VAL A 302 18.44 12.32 15.20
N SER A 303 18.78 11.41 16.11
CA SER A 303 18.87 11.67 17.55
C SER A 303 19.84 12.80 17.86
N GLY A 304 19.40 13.77 18.67
CA GLY A 304 20.16 14.97 19.01
C GLY A 304 20.07 16.11 17.99
N ILE A 305 19.45 15.89 16.82
CA ILE A 305 19.28 16.94 15.79
C ILE A 305 17.80 17.16 15.45
N GLY A 306 17.05 16.09 15.17
CA GLY A 306 15.66 16.14 14.71
C GLY A 306 15.49 15.62 13.28
N TYR A 307 14.47 16.12 12.57
CA TYR A 307 14.18 15.68 11.20
C TYR A 307 15.03 16.43 10.18
N LEU A 308 15.97 15.71 9.55
CA LEU A 308 16.74 16.18 8.42
C LEU A 308 15.89 16.04 7.15
N LYS A 309 15.55 17.17 6.52
CA LYS A 309 14.88 17.18 5.21
C LYS A 309 15.92 17.06 4.10
N LEU A 310 16.40 15.83 3.90
CA LEU A 310 17.45 15.47 2.95
C LEU A 310 17.10 15.82 1.50
N SER A 311 15.81 15.80 1.15
CA SER A 311 15.33 16.37 -0.11
C SER A 311 13.85 16.77 -0.04
N GLY A 312 13.49 17.84 -0.75
CA GLY A 312 12.11 18.20 -1.05
C GLY A 312 11.97 19.54 -1.78
N GLY A 313 11.14 19.57 -2.82
CA GLY A 313 11.09 20.66 -3.79
C GLY A 313 12.33 20.71 -4.69
N ARG A 314 12.54 21.82 -5.42
CA ARG A 314 13.63 22.08 -6.41
C ARG A 314 15.08 21.97 -5.87
N ARG A 315 15.32 21.34 -4.72
CA ARG A 315 16.63 21.22 -4.07
C ARG A 315 17.41 20.03 -4.63
N GLU A 316 18.69 20.25 -4.91
CA GLU A 316 19.52 19.26 -5.58
C GLU A 316 19.88 18.08 -4.67
N LEU A 317 19.50 16.87 -5.12
CA LEU A 317 19.96 15.60 -4.57
C LEU A 317 21.47 15.37 -4.75
N ALA A 318 22.16 16.17 -5.56
CA ALA A 318 23.55 15.95 -5.96
C ALA A 318 24.60 16.14 -4.85
N LYS A 319 24.21 16.75 -3.71
CA LYS A 319 25.13 17.07 -2.61
C LYS A 319 25.04 16.13 -1.41
N ILE A 320 24.24 15.06 -1.47
CA ILE A 320 24.11 14.12 -0.34
C ILE A 320 25.19 13.02 -0.40
N PRO A 321 25.71 12.56 0.75
CA PRO A 321 26.64 11.43 0.81
C PRO A 321 26.10 10.15 0.16
N GLN A 322 27.00 9.33 -0.38
CA GLN A 322 26.65 8.14 -1.17
C GLN A 322 25.71 7.17 -0.42
N VAL A 323 25.90 6.97 0.88
CA VAL A 323 25.02 6.08 1.68
C VAL A 323 23.58 6.60 1.69
N LEU A 324 23.39 7.93 1.86
CA LEU A 324 22.07 8.54 1.80
C LEU A 324 21.47 8.50 0.39
N GLN A 325 22.30 8.62 -0.64
CA GLN A 325 21.86 8.44 -2.03
C GLN A 325 21.37 7.01 -2.27
N SER A 326 22.08 6.00 -1.75
CA SER A 326 21.65 4.60 -1.81
C SER A 326 20.34 4.37 -1.05
N MET A 327 20.17 4.96 0.15
CA MET A 327 18.91 4.89 0.90
C MET A 327 17.76 5.59 0.16
N PHE A 328 18.04 6.72 -0.49
CA PHE A 328 17.08 7.42 -1.35
C PHE A 328 16.64 6.55 -2.52
N ASN A 329 17.58 5.98 -3.28
CA ASN A 329 17.28 5.11 -4.42
C ASN A 329 16.44 3.89 -4.00
N GLN A 330 16.85 3.22 -2.92
CA GLN A 330 16.17 2.05 -2.38
C GLN A 330 14.72 2.40 -1.99
N THR A 331 14.53 3.51 -1.28
CA THR A 331 13.21 3.95 -0.84
C THR A 331 12.34 4.45 -2.01
N MET A 332 12.94 5.12 -3.00
CA MET A 332 12.27 5.54 -4.24
C MET A 332 11.77 4.33 -5.02
N ASN A 333 12.58 3.27 -5.11
CA ASN A 333 12.19 2.03 -5.77
C ASN A 333 11.02 1.35 -5.05
N ALA A 334 10.99 1.33 -3.72
CA ALA A 334 9.86 0.81 -2.96
C ALA A 334 8.57 1.61 -3.23
N ASN A 335 8.65 2.95 -3.22
CA ASN A 335 7.50 3.80 -3.55
C ASN A 335 7.02 3.60 -5.00
N SER A 336 7.96 3.52 -5.95
CA SER A 336 7.70 3.25 -7.37
C SER A 336 6.98 1.90 -7.58
N TYR A 337 7.47 0.86 -6.90
CA TYR A 337 6.86 -0.47 -6.91
C TYR A 337 5.42 -0.45 -6.34
N LEU A 338 5.23 0.15 -5.16
CA LEU A 338 3.90 0.27 -4.55
C LEU A 338 2.93 1.10 -5.42
N MET A 339 3.42 2.16 -6.07
CA MET A 339 2.65 2.98 -6.99
C MET A 339 2.14 2.17 -8.18
N GLU A 340 3.00 1.34 -8.77
CA GLU A 340 2.68 0.49 -9.91
C GLU A 340 1.66 -0.58 -9.53
N LEU A 341 1.87 -1.27 -8.40
CA LEU A 341 0.93 -2.28 -7.89
C LEU A 341 -0.42 -1.68 -7.57
N ALA A 342 -0.46 -0.54 -6.89
CA ALA A 342 -1.70 0.15 -6.55
C ALA A 342 -2.47 0.59 -7.79
N ALA A 343 -1.78 1.10 -8.81
CA ALA A 343 -2.42 1.49 -10.05
C ALA A 343 -3.00 0.29 -10.79
N ARG A 344 -2.26 -0.84 -10.85
CA ARG A 344 -2.76 -2.10 -11.44
C ARG A 344 -3.94 -2.68 -10.68
N ASP A 345 -3.90 -2.59 -9.36
CA ASP A 345 -4.96 -3.14 -8.52
C ASP A 345 -6.29 -2.39 -8.70
N LEU A 346 -6.21 -1.08 -8.89
CA LEU A 346 -7.35 -0.20 -9.01
C LEU A 346 -7.83 0.02 -10.46
N HIS A 347 -6.92 0.18 -11.41
CA HIS A 347 -7.28 0.56 -12.79
C HIS A 347 -7.91 -0.61 -13.55
N GLY A 348 -9.08 -0.37 -14.16
CA GLY A 348 -9.86 -1.39 -14.87
C GLY A 348 -10.61 -2.35 -13.93
N SER A 349 -10.32 -2.33 -12.63
CA SER A 349 -10.96 -3.20 -11.64
C SER A 349 -12.32 -2.67 -11.20
N ARG A 350 -13.15 -3.55 -10.63
CA ARG A 350 -14.45 -3.22 -10.01
C ARG A 350 -14.33 -3.22 -8.48
N ILE A 351 -15.23 -2.56 -7.77
CA ILE A 351 -15.29 -2.63 -6.30
C ILE A 351 -15.94 -3.96 -5.89
N GLY A 352 -15.21 -4.76 -5.10
CA GLY A 352 -15.70 -5.94 -4.41
C GLY A 352 -15.93 -5.61 -2.93
N LEU A 353 -17.19 -5.58 -2.50
CA LEU A 353 -17.54 -5.39 -1.10
C LEU A 353 -17.43 -6.72 -0.34
N GLN A 354 -16.84 -6.66 0.85
CA GLN A 354 -16.86 -7.77 1.80
C GLN A 354 -18.05 -7.55 2.75
N GLU A 355 -18.95 -8.53 2.85
CA GLU A 355 -20.00 -8.50 3.87
C GLU A 355 -19.36 -8.59 5.26
N ALA A 356 -19.84 -7.76 6.20
CA ALA A 356 -19.58 -7.98 7.61
C ALA A 356 -20.34 -9.25 8.04
N PRO A 357 -19.73 -10.13 8.86
CA PRO A 357 -20.33 -11.39 9.28
C PRO A 357 -21.62 -11.23 10.09
#